data_AF-A0A5R9NNS9-F1
#
_entry.id   AF-A0A5R9NNS9-F1
#
_cell.length_a   1.000
_cell.length_b   1.000
_cell.length_c   1.000
_cell.angle_alpha   90.00
_cell.angle_beta   90.00
_cell.angle_gamma   90.00
#
_symmetry.space_group_name_H-M   'P 1'
#
loop_
_entity.id
_entity.type
_entity.pdbx_description
1 polymer ?
#
loop_
_entity_poly.entity_id
_entity_poly.type
_entity_poly.pdbx_seq_one_letter_code
_entity_poly.pdbx_strand_id
1 'polypeptide(L)'
;MTRKSKAQVYGRIQLYDGDEPKGLPFTVVGREWWALQQLIEAGEKGCTPIDNPAPRWAHYVWLMRGNGIDVETIHETHGGQFPGSHARYVLRTKLSVVDEVGSLAA
;
A
#
# COMPACT_ATOMS: atom_id res chain seq x y z
N MET A 1 5.77 -33.35 12.62
CA MET A 1 4.50 -32.87 12.02
C MET A 1 4.75 -31.47 11.48
N THR A 2 5.17 -31.35 10.22
CA THR A 2 5.46 -30.04 9.60
C THR A 2 4.13 -29.37 9.29
N ARG A 3 3.78 -28.29 9.99
CA ARG A 3 2.63 -27.46 9.60
C ARG A 3 2.91 -26.96 8.18
N LYS A 4 2.02 -27.28 7.22
CA LYS A 4 1.97 -26.53 5.96
C LYS A 4 1.79 -25.06 6.33
N SER A 5 2.76 -24.22 5.98
CA SER A 5 2.60 -22.77 6.09
C SER A 5 1.39 -22.39 5.24
N LYS A 6 0.49 -21.55 5.78
CA LYS A 6 -0.54 -20.93 4.94
C LYS A 6 0.17 -20.21 3.79
N ALA A 7 -0.38 -20.29 2.59
CA ALA A 7 0.12 -19.49 1.47
C ALA A 7 0.16 -18.03 1.92
N GLN A 8 1.36 -17.45 1.91
CA GLN A 8 1.56 -16.07 2.30
C GLN A 8 1.17 -15.20 1.11
N VAL A 9 0.21 -14.32 1.29
CA VAL A 9 -0.14 -13.32 0.28
C VAL A 9 1.02 -12.34 0.19
N TYR A 10 1.55 -12.12 -1.02
CA TYR A 10 2.72 -11.26 -1.24
C TYR A 10 2.73 -10.63 -2.63
N GLY A 11 3.50 -9.54 -2.75
CA GLY A 11 3.96 -8.97 -4.01
C GLY A 11 5.45 -8.70 -3.95
N ARG A 12 6.20 -9.13 -4.96
CA ARG A 12 7.57 -8.71 -5.20
C ARG A 12 7.53 -7.49 -6.10
N ILE A 13 8.12 -6.39 -5.66
CA ILE A 13 8.04 -5.10 -6.35
C ILE A 13 9.41 -4.57 -6.74
N GLN A 14 9.49 -3.89 -7.88
CA GLN A 14 10.63 -3.10 -8.34
C GLN A 14 10.27 -1.62 -8.24
N LEU A 15 11.12 -0.82 -7.58
CA LEU A 15 10.97 0.64 -7.55
C LEU A 15 11.71 1.27 -8.73
N TYR A 16 11.31 2.47 -9.12
CA TYR A 16 11.95 3.23 -10.20
C TYR A 16 12.29 4.66 -9.77
N ASP A 17 13.38 5.18 -10.34
CA ASP A 17 13.70 6.60 -10.37
C ASP A 17 13.63 7.05 -11.83
N GLY A 18 12.57 7.78 -12.20
CA GLY A 18 12.22 7.97 -13.60
C GLY A 18 11.86 6.65 -14.31
N ASP A 19 12.66 6.26 -15.30
CA ASP A 19 12.51 4.98 -16.01
C ASP A 19 13.57 3.94 -15.61
N GLU A 20 14.50 4.30 -14.71
CA GLU A 20 15.57 3.42 -14.27
C GLU A 20 15.17 2.64 -13.01
N PRO A 21 15.50 1.34 -12.92
CA PRO A 21 15.22 0.55 -11.73
C PRO A 21 16.07 1.02 -10.54
N LYS A 22 15.41 1.30 -9.43
CA LYS A 22 16.04 1.72 -8.17
C LYS A 22 16.19 0.54 -7.23
N GLY A 23 17.43 0.06 -7.07
CA GLY A 23 17.76 -1.06 -6.19
C GLY A 23 17.19 -2.40 -6.70
N LEU A 24 17.35 -3.45 -5.88
CA LEU A 24 16.84 -4.78 -6.20
C LEU A 24 15.35 -4.91 -5.83
N PRO A 25 14.57 -5.72 -6.58
CA PRO A 25 13.20 -5.98 -6.19
C PRO A 25 13.11 -6.70 -4.85
N PHE A 26 12.15 -6.30 -4.01
CA PHE A 26 11.92 -6.87 -2.68
C PHE A 26 10.46 -7.28 -2.48
N THR A 27 10.20 -8.07 -1.45
CA THR A 27 8.88 -8.65 -1.19
C THR A 27 8.14 -7.90 -0.09
N VAL A 28 6.91 -7.53 -0.38
CA VAL A 28 5.91 -6.99 0.55
C VAL A 28 4.88 -8.08 0.82
N VAL A 29 4.41 -8.21 2.07
CA VAL A 29 3.61 -9.38 2.48
C VAL A 29 2.35 -9.00 3.25
N GLY A 30 1.36 -9.88 3.22
CA GLY A 30 0.16 -9.83 4.05
C GLY A 30 -0.63 -8.53 3.89
N ARG A 31 -0.90 -7.85 5.02
CA ARG A 31 -1.72 -6.63 5.02
C ARG A 31 -0.99 -5.40 4.50
N GLU A 32 0.34 -5.36 4.58
CA GLU A 32 1.13 -4.32 3.92
C GLU A 32 1.00 -4.46 2.40
N TRP A 33 1.06 -5.69 1.89
CA TRP A 33 0.87 -5.95 0.46
C TRP A 33 -0.53 -5.56 -0.01
N TRP A 34 -1.56 -5.98 0.72
CA TRP A 34 -2.93 -5.55 0.45
C TRP A 34 -3.07 -4.02 0.40
N ALA A 35 -2.50 -3.30 1.38
CA ALA A 35 -2.56 -1.85 1.40
C ALA A 35 -1.83 -1.22 0.21
N LEU A 36 -0.71 -1.80 -0.21
CA LEU A 36 0.01 -1.34 -1.40
C LEU A 36 -0.80 -1.57 -2.67
N GLN A 37 -1.47 -2.72 -2.81
CA GLN A 37 -2.37 -2.99 -3.93
C GLN A 37 -3.51 -1.97 -4.02
N GLN A 38 -4.14 -1.65 -2.89
CA GLN A 38 -5.18 -0.61 -2.85
C GLN A 38 -4.66 0.75 -3.30
N LEU A 39 -3.42 1.11 -2.97
CA LEU A 39 -2.81 2.36 -3.39
C LEU A 39 -2.44 2.36 -4.89
N ILE A 40 -1.96 1.22 -5.41
CA ILE A 40 -1.70 1.03 -6.83
C ILE A 40 -3.00 1.20 -7.63
N GLU A 41 -4.07 0.54 -7.21
CA GLU A 41 -5.39 0.61 -7.86
C GLU A 41 -6.00 2.01 -7.79
N ALA A 42 -5.88 2.68 -6.63
CA ALA A 42 -6.40 4.02 -6.45
C ALA A 42 -5.64 5.09 -7.27
N GLY A 43 -4.36 4.84 -7.59
CA GLY A 43 -3.50 5.78 -8.30
C GLY A 43 -3.48 7.16 -7.63
N GLU A 44 -3.58 8.22 -8.44
CA GLU A 44 -3.56 9.61 -7.96
C GLU A 44 -4.74 9.99 -7.07
N LYS A 45 -5.87 9.27 -7.17
CA LYS A 45 -7.02 9.49 -6.27
C LYS A 45 -6.68 9.12 -4.82
N GLY A 46 -5.74 8.20 -4.63
CA GLY A 46 -5.36 7.70 -3.31
C GLY A 46 -6.46 6.95 -2.57
N CYS A 47 -6.11 6.39 -1.42
CA CYS A 47 -7.04 5.68 -0.54
C CYS A 47 -7.27 6.46 0.75
N THR A 48 -8.51 6.52 1.19
CA THR A 48 -8.87 6.94 2.55
C THR A 48 -9.39 5.72 3.32
N PRO A 49 -9.10 5.61 4.64
CA PRO A 49 -9.69 4.58 5.49
C PRO A 49 -11.23 4.56 5.49
N ILE A 50 -11.88 5.63 5.02
CA ILE A 50 -13.34 5.70 4.85
C ILE A 50 -13.79 4.81 3.68
N ASP A 51 -13.12 4.91 2.53
CA ASP A 51 -13.49 4.18 1.30
C ASP A 51 -13.06 2.71 1.38
N ASN A 52 -11.90 2.46 2.00
CA ASN A 52 -11.28 1.14 2.07
C ASN A 52 -10.89 0.82 3.52
N PRO A 53 -11.85 0.41 4.37
CA PRO A 53 -11.61 0.25 5.79
C PRO A 53 -10.61 -0.89 6.07
N ALA A 54 -9.54 -0.55 6.76
CA ALA A 54 -8.57 -1.49 7.29
C ALA A 54 -8.05 -1.02 8.65
N PRO A 55 -7.67 -1.95 9.56
CA PRO A 55 -7.44 -1.60 10.96
C PRO A 55 -6.24 -0.67 11.20
N ARG A 56 -5.26 -0.58 10.28
CA ARG A 56 -3.96 0.08 10.56
C ARG A 56 -3.30 0.74 9.34
N TRP A 57 -4.02 1.55 8.57
CA TRP A 57 -3.45 2.25 7.41
C TRP A 57 -2.15 3.01 7.71
N ALA A 58 -2.12 3.82 8.78
CA ALA A 58 -0.93 4.58 9.16
C ALA A 58 0.30 3.70 9.42
N HIS A 59 0.10 2.49 9.97
CA HIS A 59 1.20 1.56 10.22
C HIS A 59 1.76 0.98 8.91
N TYR A 60 0.88 0.59 7.97
CA TYR A 60 1.32 0.07 6.68
C TYR A 60 2.08 1.13 5.88
N VAL A 61 1.59 2.37 5.90
CA VAL A 61 2.27 3.51 5.27
C VAL A 61 3.63 3.79 5.92
N TRP A 62 3.73 3.67 7.24
CA TRP A 62 5.01 3.79 7.95
C TRP A 62 6.02 2.72 7.52
N LEU A 63 5.60 1.46 7.39
CA LEU A 63 6.46 0.38 6.88
C LEU A 63 6.91 0.65 5.43
N MET A 64 5.98 1.05 4.56
CA MET A 64 6.26 1.39 3.16
C MET A 64 7.32 2.49 3.05
N ARG A 65 7.18 3.58 3.82
CA ARG A 65 8.16 4.68 3.87
C ARG A 65 9.52 4.20 4.37
N GLY A 66 9.54 3.28 5.34
CA GLY A 66 10.78 2.64 5.81
C GLY A 66 11.50 1.83 4.72
N ASN A 67 10.76 1.30 3.74
CA ASN A 67 11.29 0.59 2.57
C ASN A 67 11.55 1.49 1.36
N GLY A 68 11.49 2.82 1.53
CA GLY A 68 11.74 3.78 0.46
C GLY A 68 10.59 3.95 -0.54
N ILE A 69 9.39 3.46 -0.21
CA ILE A 69 8.17 3.72 -0.96
C ILE A 69 7.57 5.03 -0.43
N ASP A 70 7.61 6.06 -1.26
CA ASP A 70 6.98 7.34 -0.96
C ASP A 70 5.46 7.26 -1.09
N VAL A 71 4.80 7.54 0.02
CA VAL A 71 3.34 7.63 0.14
C VAL A 71 3.05 8.95 0.82
N GLU A 72 2.36 9.84 0.14
CA GLU A 72 1.94 11.14 0.67
C GLU A 72 0.72 10.98 1.59
N THR A 73 0.62 11.81 2.62
CA THR A 73 -0.57 11.92 3.46
C THR A 73 -1.21 13.30 3.27
N ILE A 74 -2.35 13.34 2.59
CA ILE A 74 -3.19 14.54 2.44
C ILE A 74 -4.23 14.52 3.55
N HIS A 75 -4.40 15.64 4.26
CA HIS A 75 -5.43 15.76 5.29
C HIS A 75 -6.72 16.31 4.68
N GLU A 76 -7.77 15.50 4.65
CA GLU A 76 -9.08 15.88 4.15
C GLU A 76 -10.02 16.17 5.32
N THR A 77 -10.55 17.40 5.36
CA THR A 77 -11.57 17.78 6.33
C THR A 77 -12.94 17.26 5.90
N HIS A 78 -13.71 16.74 6.84
CA HIS A 78 -15.10 16.36 6.62
C HIS A 78 -16.02 17.00 7.67
N GLY A 79 -17.23 17.37 7.23
CA GLY A 79 -18.28 17.90 8.09
C GLY A 79 -19.21 16.80 8.63
N GLY A 80 -20.43 17.19 8.97
CA GLY A 80 -21.48 16.30 9.48
C GLY A 80 -21.59 16.30 11.00
N GLN A 81 -22.29 15.29 11.55
CA GLN A 81 -22.53 15.16 12.99
C GLN A 81 -21.23 14.99 13.81
N PHE A 82 -20.19 14.46 13.17
CA PHE A 82 -18.86 14.30 13.75
C PHE A 82 -17.83 14.92 12.81
N PRO A 83 -17.65 16.26 12.86
CA PRO A 83 -16.68 16.93 12.01
C PRO A 83 -15.25 16.58 12.43
N GLY A 84 -14.34 16.53 11.46
CA GLY A 84 -12.94 16.17 11.70
C GLY A 84 -12.11 16.21 10.44
N SER A 85 -10.91 15.65 10.53
CA SER A 85 -10.04 15.43 9.38
C SER A 85 -9.53 14.00 9.37
N HIS A 86 -9.37 13.43 8.18
CA HIS A 86 -8.77 12.11 8.01
C HIS A 86 -7.68 12.13 6.94
N ALA A 87 -6.85 11.10 6.93
CA ALA A 87 -5.79 10.95 5.97
C ALA A 87 -6.31 10.32 4.67
N ARG A 88 -5.95 10.93 3.54
CA ARG A 88 -5.89 10.30 2.21
C ARG A 88 -4.44 10.00 1.88
N TYR A 89 -4.17 8.74 1.56
CA TYR A 89 -2.84 8.26 1.21
C TYR A 89 -2.70 8.14 -0.30
N VAL A 90 -1.65 8.74 -0.86
CA VAL A 90 -1.38 8.71 -2.30
C VAL A 90 -0.01 8.11 -2.54
N LEU A 91 0.08 7.06 -3.35
CA LEU A 91 1.36 6.47 -3.75
C LEU A 91 2.04 7.41 -4.74
N ARG A 92 3.25 7.88 -4.40
CA ARG A 92 4.06 8.76 -5.25
C ARG A 92 5.20 8.04 -5.93
N THR A 93 5.71 6.98 -5.30
CA THR A 93 6.76 6.16 -5.90
C THR A 93 6.24 5.37 -7.09
N LYS A 94 6.93 5.50 -8.22
CA LYS A 94 6.75 4.64 -9.39
C LYS A 94 7.32 3.25 -9.10
N LEU A 95 6.50 2.23 -9.29
CA LEU A 95 6.87 0.84 -9.05
C LEU A 95 6.18 -0.10 -10.04
N SER A 96 6.69 -1.30 -10.16
CA SER A 96 6.04 -2.41 -10.87
C SER A 96 6.01 -3.64 -9.97
N VAL A 97 4.98 -4.47 -10.15
CA VAL A 97 4.85 -5.78 -9.50
C VAL A 97 5.50 -6.79 -10.43
N VAL A 98 6.58 -7.43 -9.97
CA VAL A 98 7.35 -8.39 -10.78
C VAL A 98 6.97 -9.85 -10.50
N ASP A 99 6.33 -10.12 -9.37
CA ASP A 99 5.74 -11.42 -9.00
C ASP A 99 4.70 -11.20 -7.88
N GLU A 100 3.64 -11.99 -7.81
CA GLU A 100 2.67 -11.92 -6.72
C GLU A 100 1.91 -13.23 -6.47
N VAL A 101 1.45 -13.44 -5.23
CA VAL A 101 0.49 -14.47 -4.85
C VAL A 101 -0.60 -13.85 -4.01
N GLY A 102 -1.85 -14.06 -4.41
CA GLY A 102 -2.99 -13.38 -3.80
C GLY A 102 -3.09 -11.94 -4.32
N SER A 103 -3.50 -11.83 -5.58
CA SER A 103 -3.97 -10.56 -6.16
C SER A 103 -5.28 -10.15 -5.49
N LEU A 104 -5.70 -8.88 -5.62
CA LEU A 104 -7.04 -8.44 -5.23
C LEU A 104 -8.08 -9.20 -6.08
N ALA A 105 -8.52 -10.37 -5.59
CA ALA A 105 -9.81 -10.91 -5.96
C ALA A 105 -10.86 -10.00 -5.32
N ALA A 106 -11.70 -9.41 -6.17
CA ALA A 106 -12.96 -8.78 -5.78
C ALA A 106 -13.83 -9.75 -4.95
#